data_AF-A0A9D8AXY5-F1
#
_entry.id   AF-A0A9D8AXY5-F1
#
_cell.length_a   1.000
_cell.length_b   1.000
_cell.length_c   1.000
_cell.angle_alpha   90.00
_cell.angle_beta   90.00
_cell.angle_gamma   90.00
#
_symmetry.space_group_name_H-M   'P 1'
#
loop_
_entity.id
_entity.type
_entity.pdbx_description
1 polymer ?
#
loop_
_entity_poly.entity_id
_entity_poly.type
_entity_poly.pdbx_seq_one_letter_code
_entity_poly.pdbx_strand_id
1 'polypeptide(L)' 'MTDNTKARVSIARCPDCGEKIKMEGLVRIGTQVVCPECDAELEVVETQPITLDWVYEDEDEEEDTDDW' A
#
# COMPACT_ATOMS: atom_id res chain seq x y z
N MET A 1 17.83 19.80 -20.83
CA MET A 1 17.30 18.49 -20.42
C MET A 1 15.84 18.73 -20.07
N THR A 2 14.92 18.26 -20.90
CA THR A 2 13.48 18.55 -20.72
C THR A 2 12.94 17.76 -19.54
N ASP A 3 12.69 18.44 -18.42
CA ASP A 3 11.94 17.90 -17.29
C ASP A 3 10.48 17.76 -17.72
N ASN A 4 10.13 16.59 -18.25
CA ASN A 4 8.75 16.24 -18.57
C ASN A 4 8.19 15.31 -17.49
N THR A 5 8.38 15.69 -16.24
CA THR A 5 7.93 14.95 -15.07
C THR A 5 6.48 15.34 -14.76
N LYS A 6 5.56 15.07 -15.70
CA LYS A 6 4.12 15.15 -15.37
C LYS A 6 3.86 14.04 -14.35
N ALA A 7 3.56 14.42 -13.11
CA ALA A 7 3.26 13.48 -12.04
C ALA A 7 2.20 12.48 -12.52
N ARG A 8 2.51 11.18 -12.41
CA ARG A 8 1.56 10.11 -12.70
C ARG A 8 0.62 10.01 -11.51
N VAL A 9 -0.69 10.04 -11.76
CA VAL A 9 -1.69 9.82 -10.72
C VAL A 9 -2.32 8.47 -11.00
N SER A 10 -2.27 7.59 -10.01
CA SER A 10 -2.92 6.28 -10.06
C SER A 10 -4.05 6.24 -9.04
N ILE A 11 -5.08 5.45 -9.33
CA ILE A 11 -6.29 5.37 -8.49
C ILE A 11 -6.60 3.90 -8.23
N ALA A 12 -6.81 3.56 -6.97
CA ALA A 12 -7.34 2.27 -6.51
C ALA A 12 -8.51 2.50 -5.54
N ARG A 13 -9.28 1.46 -5.25
CA ARG A 13 -10.30 1.49 -4.20
C ARG A 13 -9.73 0.89 -2.92
N CYS A 14 -10.04 1.51 -1.78
CA CYS A 14 -9.83 0.92 -0.47
C CYS A 14 -10.66 -0.37 -0.35
N PRO A 15 -10.07 -1.51 0.00
CA PRO A 15 -10.81 -2.75 0.22
C PRO A 15 -11.65 -2.71 1.51
N ASP A 16 -11.36 -1.81 2.44
CA ASP A 16 -12.06 -1.67 3.72
C ASP A 16 -13.34 -0.80 3.62
N CYS A 17 -13.21 0.46 3.20
CA CYS A 17 -14.34 1.40 3.13
C CYS A 17 -14.90 1.63 1.71
N GLY A 18 -14.21 1.14 0.66
CA GLY A 18 -14.63 1.28 -0.75
C GLY A 18 -14.28 2.61 -1.42
N GLU A 19 -13.77 3.60 -0.69
CA GLU A 19 -13.41 4.92 -1.23
C GLU A 19 -12.16 4.90 -2.11
N LYS A 20 -12.03 5.92 -2.96
CA LYS A 20 -10.90 6.02 -3.91
C LYS A 20 -9.66 6.58 -3.23
N ILE A 21 -8.56 5.85 -3.35
CA ILE A 21 -7.23 6.30 -2.93
C ILE A 21 -6.48 6.80 -4.15
N LYS A 22 -5.96 8.03 -4.09
CA LYS A 22 -5.11 8.63 -5.12
C LYS A 22 -3.64 8.49 -4.71
N MET A 23 -2.83 7.95 -5.60
CA MET A 23 -1.39 7.81 -5.41
C MET A 23 -0.65 8.63 -6.46
N GLU A 24 0.31 9.43 -6.03
CA GLU A 24 1.13 10.26 -6.91
C GLU A 24 2.49 9.61 -7.19
N GLY A 25 3.01 9.80 -8.40
CA GLY A 25 4.30 9.29 -8.82
C GLY A 25 4.26 7.86 -9.35
N LEU A 26 5.42 7.20 -9.25
CA LEU A 26 5.60 5.84 -9.73
C LEU A 26 5.25 4.83 -8.63
N VAL A 27 4.03 4.30 -8.68
CA VAL A 27 3.56 3.25 -7.76
C VAL A 27 4.19 1.90 -8.13
N ARG A 28 4.66 1.15 -7.12
CA ARG A 28 5.26 -0.18 -7.27
C ARG A 28 4.59 -1.16 -6.31
N ILE A 29 4.69 -2.46 -6.62
CA ILE A 29 4.36 -3.51 -5.64
C ILE A 29 5.22 -3.27 -4.39
N GLY A 30 4.61 -3.43 -3.21
CA GLY A 30 5.22 -3.14 -1.92
C GLY A 30 5.08 -1.68 -1.44
N THR A 31 4.40 -0.83 -2.22
CA THR A 31 4.16 0.56 -1.80
C THR A 31 3.06 0.56 -0.74
N GLN A 32 3.40 0.97 0.49
CA GLN A 32 2.41 1.17 1.55
C GLN A 32 1.68 2.52 1.38
N VAL A 33 0.39 2.51 1.66
CA VAL A 33 -0.52 3.66 1.61
C VAL A 33 -1.51 3.58 2.75
N VAL A 34 -1.87 4.72 3.32
CA VAL A 34 -2.95 4.81 4.32
C VAL A 34 -4.20 5.37 3.64
N CYS A 35 -5.35 4.73 3.85
CA CYS A 35 -6.61 5.25 3.34
C CYS A 35 -6.98 6.56 4.09
N PRO A 36 -7.14 7.70 3.40
CA PRO A 36 -7.43 8.97 4.06
C PRO A 36 -8.86 9.07 4.63
N GLU A 37 -9.72 8.09 4.35
CA GLU A 37 -11.13 8.09 4.77
C GLU A 37 -11.41 7.17 5.96
N CYS A 38 -10.62 6.11 6.15
CA CYS A 38 -10.85 5.11 7.22
C CYS A 38 -9.57 4.70 7.97
N ASP A 39 -8.43 5.31 7.64
CA ASP A 39 -7.13 5.05 8.26
C ASP A 39 -6.58 3.62 8.07
N ALA A 40 -7.19 2.80 7.22
CA ALA A 40 -6.67 1.47 6.90
C ALA A 40 -5.26 1.54 6.28
N GLU A 41 -4.33 0.78 6.85
CA GLU A 41 -2.96 0.60 6.35
C GLU A 41 -2.95 -0.49 5.28
N LEU A 42 -2.57 -0.12 4.06
CA LEU A 42 -2.67 -0.97 2.87
C LEU A 42 -1.34 -1.00 2.10
N GLU A 43 -1.14 -2.05 1.32
CA GLU A 43 0.00 -2.22 0.42
C GLU A 43 -0.45 -2.50 -1.00
N VAL A 44 0.29 -1.98 -1.99
CA VAL A 44 0.10 -2.33 -3.39
C VAL A 44 0.62 -3.74 -3.67
N VAL A 45 -0.28 -4.64 -4.04
CA VAL A 45 0.03 -6.05 -4.37
C VAL A 45 0.02 -6.32 -5.89
N GLU A 46 -0.57 -5.43 -6.69
CA GLU A 46 -0.61 -5.50 -8.16
C GLU A 46 -0.58 -4.08 -8.76
N THR A 47 -0.07 -3.91 -9.99
CA THR A 47 0.04 -2.58 -10.64
C THR A 47 -0.74 -2.42 -11.94
N GLN A 48 -1.35 -3.49 -12.48
CA GLN A 48 -2.07 -3.49 -13.76
C GLN A 48 -3.30 -4.43 -13.74
N PRO A 49 -4.43 -4.05 -13.10
CA PRO A 49 -4.71 -2.77 -12.44
C PRO A 49 -4.06 -2.67 -11.04
N ILE A 50 -4.10 -1.48 -10.42
CA ILE A 50 -3.65 -1.39 -9.03
C ILE A 50 -4.65 -2.09 -8.12
N THR A 51 -4.13 -3.03 -7.33
CA THR A 51 -4.85 -3.76 -6.29
C THR A 51 -4.15 -3.50 -4.96
N LEU A 52 -4.93 -3.25 -3.91
CA LEU A 52 -4.46 -3.00 -2.55
C LEU A 52 -4.88 -4.16 -1.64
N ASP A 53 -4.03 -4.52 -0.68
CA ASP A 53 -4.31 -5.47 0.40
C ASP A 53 -3.88 -4.86 1.75
N TRP A 54 -4.31 -5.41 2.87
CA TRP A 54 -3.90 -4.92 4.20
C TRP A 54 -2.41 -5.17 4.45
N VAL A 55 -1.74 -4.22 5.10
CA VAL A 55 -0.40 -4.48 5.64
C VAL A 55 -0.58 -5.49 6.78
N TYR A 56 0.10 -6.64 6.68
CA TYR A 56 0.25 -7.51 7.83
C TYR A 56 1.31 -6.88 8.73
N GLU A 57 0.96 -6.56 9.98
CA GLU A 57 1.98 -6.45 11.01
C GLU A 57 2.60 -7.85 11.08
N ASP A 58 3.88 -7.97 10.70
CA ASP A 58 4.66 -9.14 11.08
C ASP A 58 4.59 -9.15 12.62
N GLU A 59 3.65 -9.92 13.16
CA GLU A 59 3.63 -10.28 14.57
C GLU A 59 5.00 -10.89 14.81
N ASP A 60 5.89 -10.09 15.42
CA ASP A 60 7.22 -10.49 15.83
C ASP A 60 7.13 -11.94 16.27
N GLU A 61 7.83 -12.84 15.56
CA GLU A 61 8.03 -14.20 16.01
C GLU A 61 8.64 -14.08 17.42
N GLU A 62 7.79 -14.13 18.44
CA GLU A 62 8.22 -14.39 19.81
C GLU A 62 8.77 -15.81 19.75
N GLU A 63 10.05 -15.93 19.37
CA GLU A 63 10.89 -17.10 19.59
C GLU A 63 10.90 -17.34 21.10
N ASP A 64 9.84 -18.00 21.59
CA ASP A 64 9.79 -18.63 22.89
C ASP A 64 10.79 -19.80 22.83
N THR A 65 12.07 -19.44 22.87
CA THR A 65 13.17 -20.38 23.02
C THR A 65 13.14 -20.82 24.48
N ASP A 66 12.19 -21.70 24.79
CA ASP A 66 12.08 -22.38 26.08
C ASP A 66 13.43 -23.07 26.35
N ASP A 67 14.17 -22.48 27.28
CA ASP A 67 15.48 -22.90 27.80
C ASP A 67 15.40 -24.37 28.29
N TRP A 68 16.10 -25.29 27.60
CA TRP A 68 16.19 -26.72 27.94
C TRP A 68 17.30 -27.05 28.93
#